data_AF-A0A0K2TJ82-F1
#
_entry.id   AF-A0A0K2TJ82-F1
#
_cell.length_a   1.000
_cell.length_b   1.000
_cell.length_c   1.000
_cell.angle_alpha   90.00
_cell.angle_beta   90.00
_cell.angle_gamma   90.00
#
_symmetry.space_group_name_H-M   'P 1'
#
loop_
_entity.id
_entity.type
_entity.pdbx_description
1 polymer ?
#
loop_
_entity_poly.entity_id
_entity_poly.type
_entity_poly.pdbx_seq_one_letter_code
_entity_poly.pdbx_strand_id
1 'polypeptide(L)' 'MDKKENGGSYLFQQDSAPAHKVRKVQAWVNDNVQVFLYLLTWPSNSPDLNLLEFNV' A
#
# COMPACT_ATOMS: atom_id res chain seq x y z
N MET A 1 11.39 -1.78 -17.17
CA MET A 1 11.51 -0.93 -15.97
C MET A 1 12.15 -1.80 -14.92
N ASP A 2 13.46 -1.67 -14.75
CA ASP A 2 14.25 -2.47 -13.83
C ASP A 2 13.87 -2.15 -12.39
N LYS A 3 13.35 -3.13 -11.65
CA LYS A 3 13.40 -3.12 -10.19
C LYS A 3 14.30 -4.26 -9.74
N LYS A 4 15.59 -3.98 -9.69
CA LYS A 4 16.51 -4.71 -8.81
C LYS A 4 16.31 -4.15 -7.41
N GLU A 5 15.49 -4.82 -6.62
CA GLU A 5 15.55 -4.70 -5.17
C GLU A 5 16.47 -5.81 -4.65
N ASN A 6 17.48 -5.41 -3.88
CA ASN A 6 18.53 -6.27 -3.35
C ASN A 6 17.94 -7.35 -2.42
N GLY A 7 17.44 -8.45 -2.96
CA GLY A 7 17.19 -9.73 -2.27
C GLY A 7 16.27 -9.73 -1.03
N GLY A 8 15.75 -8.58 -0.59
CA GLY A 8 14.91 -8.42 0.58
C GLY A 8 13.44 -8.34 0.17
N SER A 9 12.60 -9.14 0.83
CA SER A 9 11.15 -9.02 0.70
C SER A 9 10.68 -7.68 1.26
N TYR A 10 9.85 -6.96 0.50
CA TYR A 10 9.17 -5.75 0.96
C TYR A 10 7.68 -6.01 1.15
N LEU A 11 7.05 -5.21 2.01
CA LEU A 11 5.60 -5.19 2.23
C LEU A 11 5.07 -3.82 1.82
N PHE A 12 4.13 -3.78 0.87
CA PHE A 12 3.48 -2.55 0.45
C PHE A 12 2.19 -2.32 1.24
N GLN A 13 1.98 -1.09 1.71
CA GLN A 13 0.82 -0.64 2.50
C GLN A 13 0.37 0.72 1.97
N GLN A 14 -0.94 0.95 1.87
CA GLN A 14 -1.53 2.23 1.47
C GLN A 14 -2.85 2.49 2.22
N ASP A 15 -3.25 3.75 2.33
CA ASP A 15 -4.53 4.13 2.93
C ASP A 15 -5.72 3.85 1.99
N SER A 16 -6.91 4.30 2.40
CA SER A 16 -8.14 4.07 1.66
C SER A 16 -8.63 5.27 0.83
N ALA A 17 -7.73 6.23 0.51
CA ALA A 17 -8.03 7.40 -0.29
C ALA A 17 -8.67 7.02 -1.65
N PRO A 18 -9.57 7.84 -2.21
CA PRO A 18 -10.29 7.49 -3.45
C PRO A 18 -9.37 7.13 -4.61
N ALA A 19 -8.24 7.84 -4.75
CA ALA A 19 -7.24 7.57 -5.80
C ALA A 19 -6.62 6.18 -5.70
N HIS A 20 -6.43 5.64 -4.50
CA HIS A 20 -5.87 4.30 -4.29
C HIS A 20 -6.88 3.20 -4.62
N LYS A 21 -8.19 3.47 -4.48
CA LYS A 21 -9.28 2.50 -4.74
C LYS A 21 -9.70 2.41 -6.21
N VAL A 22 -9.25 3.32 -7.08
CA VAL A 22 -9.64 3.27 -8.50
C VAL A 22 -9.11 2.01 -9.18
N ARG A 23 -9.93 1.41 -10.03
CA ARG A 23 -9.64 0.12 -10.70
C ARG A 23 -8.28 0.07 -11.38
N LYS A 24 -7.85 1.17 -12.00
CA LYS A 24 -6.55 1.26 -12.69
C LYS A 24 -5.38 1.11 -11.72
N VAL A 25 -5.46 1.75 -10.56
CA VAL A 25 -4.42 1.68 -9.52
C VAL A 25 -4.41 0.30 -8.87
N GLN A 26 -5.59 -0.25 -8.57
CA GLN A 26 -5.71 -1.61 -8.03
C GLN A 26 -5.15 -2.67 -8.99
N ALA A 27 -5.42 -2.56 -10.30
CA ALA A 27 -4.84 -3.45 -11.31
C ALA A 27 -3.31 -3.35 -11.32
N TRP A 28 -2.77 -2.12 -11.32
CA TRP A 28 -1.32 -1.93 -11.28
C TRP A 28 -0.68 -2.53 -10.01
N VAL A 29 -1.29 -2.33 -8.84
CA VAL A 29 -0.81 -2.90 -7.57
C VAL A 29 -0.80 -4.43 -7.64
N ASN A 30 -1.88 -5.05 -8.09
CA ASN A 30 -1.95 -6.52 -8.21
C ASN A 30 -0.89 -7.09 -9.18
N ASP A 31 -0.55 -6.36 -10.24
CA ASP A 31 0.43 -6.82 -11.24
C ASP A 31 1.89 -6.56 -10.84
N ASN A 32 2.16 -5.58 -9.97
CA ASN A 32 3.52 -5.07 -9.72
C ASN A 32 4.00 -5.20 -8.27
N VAL A 33 3.11 -5.45 -7.31
CA VAL A 33 3.44 -5.53 -5.89
C VAL A 33 3.41 -6.99 -5.45
N GLN A 34 4.56 -7.48 -4.99
CA GLN A 34 4.73 -8.89 -4.62
C GLN A 34 4.02 -9.24 -3.30
N VAL A 35 4.11 -8.36 -2.30
CA VAL A 35 3.45 -8.56 -1.00
C VAL A 35 2.70 -7.28 -0.68
N PHE A 36 1.38 -7.36 -0.75
CA PHE A 36 0.50 -6.25 -0.40
C PHE A 36 -0.23 -6.56 0.90
N LEU A 37 -0.07 -5.68 1.88
CA LEU A 37 -0.85 -5.75 3.10
C LEU A 37 -2.25 -5.18 2.83
N TYR A 38 -3.18 -6.06 2.45
CA TYR A 38 -4.60 -5.76 2.55
C TYR A 38 -4.95 -5.67 4.05
N LEU A 39 -4.65 -4.54 4.68
CA LEU A 39 -5.27 -4.19 5.95
C LEU A 39 -6.76 -4.11 5.68
N LEU A 40 -7.44 -5.19 6.07
CA LEU A 40 -8.89 -5.35 6.06
C LEU A 40 -9.53 -4.01 6.36
N THR A 41 -10.13 -3.37 5.35
CA THR A 41 -10.85 -2.09 5.45
C THR A 41 -10.19 -1.12 6.43
N TRP A 42 -9.12 -0.44 6.00
CA TRP A 42 -8.53 0.65 6.76
C TRP A 42 -9.64 1.57 7.32
N PRO A 43 -9.77 1.70 8.65
CA PRO A 43 -10.83 2.51 9.23
C PRO A 43 -10.63 3.96 8.81
N SER A 44 -11.70 4.60 8.36
CA SER A 44 -11.65 6.02 8.00
C SER A 44 -11.12 6.85 9.17
N ASN A 45 -10.24 7.81 8.89
CA ASN A 45 -9.61 8.69 9.88
C ASN A 45 -8.74 7.98 10.92
N SER A 46 -8.03 6.91 10.54
CA SER A 46 -7.01 6.26 11.38
C SER A 46 -5.59 6.57 10.89
N PRO A 47 -5.07 7.80 11.12
CA PRO A 47 -3.68 8.16 10.81
C PRO A 47 -2.68 7.41 11.72
N ASP A 48 -3.13 6.99 12.91
CA ASP A 48 -2.36 6.20 13.87
C ASP A 48 -1.91 4.84 13.32
N LEU A 49 -2.66 4.29 12.37
CA LEU A 49 -2.34 3.03 11.70
C LEU A 49 -1.40 3.21 10.49
N ASN A 50 -1.19 4.45 10.03
CA ASN A 50 -0.36 4.73 8.86
C ASN A 50 1.01 5.11 9.36
N LEU A 51 2.01 4.28 9.09
CA LEU A 51 3.40 4.55 9.48
C LEU A 51 3.93 5.89 8.94
N LEU A 52 3.32 6.44 7.88
CA LEU A 52 3.67 7.74 7.32
C LEU A 52 3.02 8.92 8.07
N GLU A 53 1.86 8.72 8.68
CA GLU A 53 1.06 9.77 9.35
C GLU A 53 1.11 9.66 10.87
N PHE A 54 1.55 8.52 11.40
CA PHE A 54 1.79 8.31 12.82
C PHE A 54 2.93 9.20 13.27
N ASN A 55 2.60 10.26 14.00
CA ASN A 55 3.55 11.13 14.64
C ASN A 55 3.59 10.81 16.15
N VAL A 56 4.78 10.54 16.69
CA VAL A 56 5.05 10.38 18.13
C VAL A 56 5.43 11.71 18.77
#